data_AF-A0A354WSB6-F1
#
_entry.id   AF-A0A354WSB6-F1
#
_cell.length_a   1.000
_cell.length_b   1.000
_cell.length_c   1.000
_cell.angle_alpha   90.00
_cell.angle_beta   90.00
_cell.angle_gamma   90.00
#
_symmetry.space_group_name_H-M   'P 1'
#
loop_
_entity.id
_entity.type
_entity.pdbx_description
1 polymer ?
#
loop_
_entity_poly.entity_id
_entity_poly.type
_entity_poly.pdbx_seq_one_letter_code
_entity_poly.pdbx_strand_id
1 'polypeptide(L)'
;MEDRKTLYIVSRKTDTAFANQVWQEICRLQTEAGKEPVPIIVLSEEQWMVQKEALGDVKVLFIGPIQLMEEVAEQITPRFEKYGVRYGWEGNHGCLLVNTRMLRRKAEYQRFLEELKAGYPVDQLVEKPKEMPPWQMVGLLCVALFVPFGSVLAGGKLMKNWFDNETAVKKQQYIYGLIHLYRHYLGEFMGNSGT
;
A
#
# COMPACT_ATOMS: atom_id res chain seq x y z
N MET A 1 14.11 -30.97 5.04
CA MET A 1 12.97 -30.05 4.90
C MET A 1 13.36 -28.82 5.68
N GLU A 2 13.80 -27.77 5.01
CA GLU A 2 14.07 -26.49 5.68
C GLU A 2 12.74 -25.96 6.23
N ASP A 3 12.76 -25.56 7.49
CA ASP A 3 11.62 -25.02 8.19
C ASP A 3 11.26 -23.67 7.54
N ARG A 4 10.26 -23.71 6.66
CA ARG A 4 9.94 -22.59 5.79
C ARG A 4 9.28 -21.48 6.61
N LYS A 5 10.01 -20.41 6.87
CA LYS A 5 9.50 -19.26 7.64
C LYS A 5 8.26 -18.66 6.96
N THR A 6 7.17 -18.54 7.72
CA THR A 6 5.92 -17.90 7.30
C THR A 6 6.00 -16.40 7.54
N LEU A 7 5.56 -15.61 6.55
CA LEU A 7 5.42 -14.17 6.67
C LEU A 7 4.00 -13.80 7.09
N TYR A 8 3.87 -13.16 8.25
CA TYR A 8 2.61 -12.60 8.71
C TYR A 8 2.46 -11.18 8.22
N ILE A 9 1.30 -10.85 7.67
CA ILE A 9 1.00 -9.51 7.18
C ILE A 9 -0.16 -8.97 7.96
N VAL A 10 0.09 -7.87 8.66
CA VAL A 10 -0.91 -7.24 9.51
C VAL A 10 -1.36 -5.95 8.83
N SER A 11 -2.66 -5.84 8.59
CA SER A 11 -3.28 -4.65 8.03
C SER A 11 -4.51 -4.24 8.84
N ARG A 12 -5.02 -3.02 8.59
CA ARG A 12 -6.37 -2.68 9.04
C ARG A 12 -7.38 -3.64 8.41
N LYS A 13 -8.47 -3.91 9.13
CA LYS A 13 -9.56 -4.80 8.71
C LYS A 13 -10.21 -4.40 7.39
N THR A 14 -10.30 -3.10 7.12
CA THR A 14 -10.84 -2.55 5.86
C THR A 14 -9.95 -2.85 4.67
N ASP A 15 -8.66 -3.09 4.91
CA ASP A 15 -7.63 -3.19 3.88
C ASP A 15 -7.17 -4.66 3.68
N THR A 16 -7.65 -5.59 4.52
CA THR A 16 -7.28 -7.01 4.50
C THR A 16 -7.65 -7.69 3.18
N ALA A 17 -8.82 -7.37 2.61
CA ALA A 17 -9.25 -7.92 1.32
C ALA A 17 -8.32 -7.46 0.18
N PHE A 18 -7.93 -6.18 0.19
CA PHE A 18 -6.99 -5.62 -0.77
C PHE A 18 -5.59 -6.21 -0.60
N ALA A 19 -5.08 -6.32 0.62
CA ALA A 19 -3.80 -6.97 0.91
C ALA A 19 -3.78 -8.41 0.38
N ASN A 20 -4.83 -9.19 0.65
CA ASN A 20 -4.97 -10.55 0.12
C ASN A 20 -4.94 -10.58 -1.42
N GLN A 21 -5.66 -9.69 -2.10
CA GLN A 21 -5.64 -9.62 -3.57
C GLN A 21 -4.24 -9.33 -4.12
N VAL A 22 -3.54 -8.35 -3.53
CA VAL A 22 -2.17 -8.01 -3.95
C VAL A 22 -1.23 -9.19 -3.72
N TRP A 23 -1.42 -10.00 -2.67
CA TRP A 23 -0.60 -11.21 -2.45
C TRP A 23 -0.86 -12.33 -3.42
N GLN A 24 -2.12 -12.60 -3.73
CA GLN A 24 -2.43 -13.63 -4.73
C GLN A 24 -1.74 -13.30 -6.05
N GLU A 25 -1.69 -12.03 -6.43
CA GLU A 25 -0.98 -11.59 -7.62
C GLU A 25 0.53 -11.74 -7.50
N ILE A 26 1.13 -11.33 -6.38
CA ILE A 26 2.59 -11.50 -6.16
C ILE A 26 2.99 -12.98 -6.14
N CYS A 27 2.21 -13.84 -5.49
CA CYS A 27 2.43 -15.29 -5.48
C CYS A 27 2.33 -15.87 -6.91
N ARG A 28 1.37 -15.41 -7.71
CA ARG A 28 1.25 -15.79 -9.11
C ARG A 28 2.50 -15.39 -9.89
N LEU A 29 2.94 -14.14 -9.77
CA LEU A 29 4.14 -13.62 -10.43
C LEU A 29 5.42 -14.35 -10.00
N GLN A 30 5.54 -14.73 -8.73
CA GLN A 30 6.67 -15.54 -8.24
C GLN A 30 6.67 -16.94 -8.85
N THR A 31 5.51 -17.57 -8.92
CA THR A 31 5.33 -18.90 -9.51
C THR A 31 5.63 -18.89 -11.01
N GLU A 32 5.15 -17.87 -11.74
CA GLU A 32 5.47 -17.65 -13.16
C GLU A 32 6.98 -17.43 -13.39
N ALA A 33 7.65 -16.78 -12.44
CA ALA A 33 9.11 -16.58 -12.47
C ALA A 33 9.91 -17.81 -12.00
N GLY A 34 9.26 -18.96 -11.75
CA GLY A 34 9.90 -20.20 -11.30
C GLY A 34 10.44 -20.15 -9.86
N LYS A 35 10.03 -19.17 -9.06
CA LYS A 35 10.37 -19.06 -7.63
C LYS A 35 9.28 -19.71 -6.79
N GLU A 36 9.67 -20.46 -5.77
CA GLU A 36 8.68 -20.98 -4.85
C GLU A 36 8.11 -19.85 -3.96
N PRO A 37 6.77 -19.71 -3.86
CA PRO A 37 6.15 -18.60 -3.13
C PRO A 37 6.36 -18.72 -1.62
N VAL A 38 6.61 -17.59 -0.95
CA VAL A 38 6.72 -17.56 0.52
C VAL A 38 5.33 -17.80 1.13
N PRO A 39 5.17 -18.68 2.13
CA PRO A 39 3.90 -18.85 2.82
C PRO A 39 3.57 -17.55 3.56
N ILE A 40 2.44 -16.94 3.20
CA ILE A 40 1.99 -15.65 3.72
C ILE A 40 0.64 -15.84 4.40
N ILE A 41 0.49 -15.28 5.60
CA ILE A 41 -0.78 -15.24 6.34
C ILE A 41 -1.15 -13.79 6.57
N VAL A 42 -2.31 -13.36 6.07
CA VAL A 42 -2.82 -12.00 6.31
C VAL A 42 -3.75 -12.03 7.52
N LEU A 43 -3.46 -11.15 8.47
CA LEU A 43 -4.22 -10.94 9.69
C LEU A 43 -4.70 -9.49 9.76
N SER A 44 -5.87 -9.28 10.36
CA SER A 44 -6.24 -7.96 10.83
C SER A 44 -5.47 -7.59 12.10
N GLU A 45 -5.37 -6.29 12.40
CA GLU A 45 -4.82 -5.78 13.67
C GLU A 45 -5.45 -6.47 14.91
N GLU A 46 -6.77 -6.66 14.89
CA GLU A 46 -7.52 -7.37 15.94
C GLU A 46 -7.04 -8.84 16.09
N GLN A 47 -6.86 -9.55 14.98
CA GLN A 47 -6.40 -10.94 14.99
C GLN A 47 -4.96 -11.07 15.45
N TRP A 48 -4.09 -10.15 15.01
CA TRP A 48 -2.70 -10.11 15.45
C TRP A 48 -2.62 -9.92 16.97
N MET A 49 -3.41 -9.01 17.55
CA MET A 49 -3.38 -8.77 18.99
C MET A 49 -3.76 -9.98 19.84
N VAL A 50 -4.69 -10.81 19.34
CA VAL A 50 -5.09 -12.05 20.02
C VAL A 50 -4.04 -13.15 19.86
N GLN A 51 -3.34 -13.19 18.72
CA GLN A 51 -2.47 -14.32 18.36
C GLN A 51 -0.97 -14.07 18.62
N LYS A 52 -0.52 -12.82 18.73
CA LYS A 52 0.92 -12.47 18.79
C LYS A 52 1.69 -13.22 19.87
N GLU A 53 1.09 -13.39 21.06
CA GLU A 53 1.72 -14.11 22.19
C GLU A 53 1.86 -15.61 21.90
N ALA A 54 0.91 -16.19 21.15
CA ALA A 54 0.94 -17.60 20.78
C ALA A 54 1.83 -17.87 19.56
N LEU A 55 1.98 -16.89 18.67
CA LEU A 55 2.83 -16.99 17.49
C LEU A 55 4.31 -16.89 17.85
N GLY A 56 4.66 -16.13 18.90
CA GLY A 56 6.05 -15.99 19.35
C GLY A 56 6.91 -15.22 18.34
N ASP A 57 8.12 -15.71 18.06
CA ASP A 57 9.10 -15.03 17.22
C ASP A 57 8.88 -15.29 15.72
N VAL A 58 7.90 -14.61 15.14
CA VAL A 58 7.52 -14.73 13.71
C VAL A 58 7.91 -13.49 12.90
N LYS A 59 8.16 -13.69 11.59
CA LYS A 59 8.36 -12.58 10.65
C LYS A 59 7.02 -11.89 10.39
N VAL A 60 6.91 -10.61 10.73
CA VAL A 60 5.70 -9.82 10.56
C VAL A 60 5.95 -8.54 9.78
N LEU A 61 5.10 -8.24 8.80
CA LEU A 61 5.09 -7.01 8.01
C LEU A 61 3.80 -6.23 8.28
N PHE A 62 3.93 -5.08 8.91
CA PHE A 62 2.84 -4.15 9.17
C PHE A 62 2.60 -3.24 7.97
N ILE A 63 1.36 -3.17 7.49
CA ILE A 63 0.97 -2.37 6.33
C ILE A 63 -0.03 -1.30 6.72
N GLY A 64 0.41 -0.06 6.60
CA GLY A 64 -0.39 1.14 6.83
C GLY A 64 -0.47 1.58 8.28
N PRO A 65 -1.16 2.69 8.56
CA PRO A 65 -1.14 3.33 9.88
C PRO A 65 -1.92 2.49 10.88
N ILE A 66 -1.27 1.50 11.45
CA ILE A 66 -1.76 0.63 12.52
C ILE A 66 -1.32 1.27 13.83
N GLN A 67 -2.16 1.33 14.85
CA GLN A 67 -1.79 2.02 16.10
C GLN A 67 -0.57 1.36 16.73
N LEU A 68 -0.49 0.03 16.65
CA LEU A 68 0.68 -0.77 17.05
C LEU A 68 1.97 -0.44 16.27
N MET A 69 1.88 0.25 15.14
CA MET A 69 3.01 0.57 14.29
C MET A 69 3.66 1.89 14.67
N GLU A 70 3.06 2.78 15.46
CA GLU A 70 3.71 4.05 15.82
C GLU A 70 4.99 3.79 16.63
N GLU A 71 4.92 2.90 17.63
CA GLU A 71 6.08 2.50 18.44
C GLU A 71 7.16 1.75 17.64
N VAL A 72 6.72 0.92 16.68
CA VAL A 72 7.61 0.08 15.87
C VAL A 72 8.23 0.89 14.72
N ALA A 73 7.49 1.83 14.12
CA ALA A 73 7.96 2.65 13.00
C ALA A 73 9.06 3.63 13.40
N GLU A 74 9.06 4.10 14.66
CA GLU A 74 10.15 4.94 15.19
C GLU A 74 11.47 4.20 15.30
N GLN A 75 11.43 2.89 15.54
CA GLN A 75 12.61 2.04 15.76
C GLN A 75 13.11 1.37 14.48
N ILE A 76 12.36 1.46 13.38
CA ILE A 76 12.70 0.75 12.14
C ILE A 76 13.73 1.50 11.29
N THR A 77 14.77 0.78 10.90
CA THR A 77 15.75 1.22 9.92
C THR A 77 15.12 1.29 8.51
N PRO A 78 14.98 2.48 7.90
CA PRO A 78 14.41 2.60 6.56
C PRO A 78 15.34 1.99 5.51
N ARG A 79 14.80 1.13 4.64
CA ARG A 79 15.55 0.45 3.56
C ARG A 79 15.21 0.99 2.18
N PHE A 80 14.04 1.60 2.05
CA PHE A 80 13.60 2.21 0.82
C PHE A 80 12.68 3.39 1.12
N GLU A 81 12.86 4.48 0.39
CA GLU A 81 11.99 5.65 0.42
C GLU A 81 11.91 6.27 -0.97
N LYS A 82 10.74 6.20 -1.61
CA LYS A 82 10.49 6.81 -2.94
C LYS A 82 9.00 7.03 -3.18
N TYR A 83 8.64 8.12 -3.86
CA TYR A 83 7.24 8.47 -4.19
C TYR A 83 6.28 8.48 -2.99
N GLY A 84 6.77 8.78 -1.79
CA GLY A 84 6.00 8.72 -0.56
C GLY A 84 5.77 7.30 -0.03
N VAL A 85 6.30 6.28 -0.67
CA VAL A 85 6.38 4.91 -0.13
C VAL A 85 7.66 4.79 0.68
N ARG A 86 7.53 4.33 1.92
CA ARG A 86 8.65 4.05 2.81
C ARG A 86 8.46 2.69 3.45
N TYR A 87 9.49 1.85 3.40
CA TYR A 87 9.49 0.61 4.17
C TYR A 87 10.86 0.32 4.77
N GLY A 88 10.84 -0.47 5.83
CA GLY A 88 12.04 -0.91 6.54
C GLY A 88 11.69 -2.06 7.48
N TRP A 89 12.70 -2.62 8.11
CA TRP A 89 12.51 -3.63 9.14
C TRP A 89 13.65 -3.58 10.15
N GLU A 90 13.35 -4.09 11.35
CA GLU A 90 14.32 -4.35 12.40
C GLU A 90 14.04 -5.76 12.95
N GLY A 91 15.02 -6.65 12.85
CA GLY A 91 14.86 -8.07 13.22
C GLY A 91 13.73 -8.77 12.46
N ASN A 92 12.67 -9.12 13.17
CA ASN A 92 11.50 -9.83 12.63
C ASN A 92 10.30 -8.92 12.32
N HIS A 93 10.40 -7.63 12.62
CA HIS A 93 9.32 -6.67 12.46
C HIS A 93 9.63 -5.73 11.29
N GLY A 94 8.81 -5.81 10.25
CA GLY A 94 8.86 -4.95 9.08
C GLY A 94 7.67 -4.00 9.05
N CYS A 95 7.84 -2.84 8.41
CA CYS A 95 6.80 -1.84 8.30
C CYS A 95 6.80 -1.22 6.90
N LEU A 96 5.62 -0.99 6.36
CA LEU A 96 5.42 -0.26 5.11
C LEU A 96 4.39 0.85 5.29
N LEU A 97 4.87 2.07 5.10
CA LEU A 97 4.14 3.32 5.21
C LEU A 97 4.02 3.98 3.84
N VAL A 98 2.88 4.65 3.64
CA VAL A 98 2.64 5.45 2.44
C VAL A 98 2.18 6.86 2.81
N ASN A 99 2.71 7.84 2.09
CA ASN A 99 2.39 9.24 2.23
C ASN A 99 1.91 9.77 0.87
N THR A 100 0.60 9.90 0.73
CA THR A 100 -0.10 10.40 -0.47
C THR A 100 0.27 11.85 -0.79
N ARG A 101 0.72 12.63 0.20
CA ARG A 101 1.02 14.06 0.03
C ARG A 101 2.19 14.30 -0.92
N MET A 102 3.10 13.34 -1.06
CA MET A 102 4.25 13.42 -1.96
C MET A 102 3.87 13.36 -3.44
N LEU A 103 2.70 12.81 -3.78
CA LEU A 103 2.21 12.66 -5.14
C LEU A 103 1.11 13.67 -5.53
N ARG A 104 0.98 14.79 -4.80
CA ARG A 104 0.00 15.84 -5.11
C ARG A 104 0.27 16.56 -6.44
N ARG A 105 1.52 16.53 -6.93
CA ARG A 105 1.92 17.16 -8.19
C ARG A 105 1.71 16.20 -9.34
N LYS A 106 1.00 16.65 -10.39
CA LYS A 106 0.70 15.84 -11.59
C LYS A 106 1.96 15.24 -12.23
N ALA A 107 3.05 16.01 -12.32
CA ALA A 107 4.31 15.54 -12.91
C ALA A 107 4.94 14.38 -12.13
N GLU A 108 4.94 14.44 -10.79
CA GLU A 108 5.49 13.37 -9.95
C GLU A 108 4.59 12.13 -9.97
N TYR A 109 3.27 12.33 -9.99
CA TYR A 109 2.31 11.23 -10.13
C TYR A 109 2.46 10.50 -11.48
N GLN A 110 2.71 11.24 -12.55
CA GLN A 110 2.87 10.66 -13.87
C GLN A 110 4.15 9.82 -13.98
N ARG A 111 5.27 10.31 -13.43
CA ARG A 111 6.51 9.53 -13.30
C ARG A 111 6.31 8.26 -12.46
N PHE A 112 5.63 8.38 -11.33
CA PHE A 112 5.26 7.24 -10.50
C PHE A 112 4.44 6.19 -11.27
N LEU A 113 3.43 6.62 -12.03
CA LEU A 113 2.60 5.71 -12.83
C LEU A 113 3.38 5.05 -13.97
N GLU A 114 4.26 5.78 -14.64
CA GLU A 114 5.13 5.23 -15.68
C GLU A 114 6.05 4.15 -15.11
N GLU A 115 6.65 4.40 -13.95
CA GLU A 115 7.51 3.42 -13.27
C GLU A 115 6.72 2.22 -12.75
N LEU A 116 5.51 2.43 -12.21
CA LEU A 116 4.62 1.36 -11.77
C LEU A 116 4.22 0.45 -12.94
N LYS A 117 3.86 1.03 -14.09
CA LYS A 117 3.47 0.27 -15.29
C LYS A 117 4.65 -0.43 -15.97
N ALA A 118 5.80 0.22 -16.00
CA ALA A 118 7.02 -0.37 -16.58
C ALA A 118 7.53 -1.54 -15.72
N GLY A 119 7.44 -1.41 -14.40
CA GLY A 119 7.91 -2.43 -13.46
C GLY A 119 6.98 -3.62 -13.31
N TYR A 120 5.66 -3.43 -13.51
CA TYR A 120 4.66 -4.38 -13.05
C TYR A 120 3.40 -4.39 -13.94
N PRO A 121 2.87 -5.56 -14.34
CA PRO A 121 1.61 -5.69 -15.06
C PRO A 121 0.41 -5.47 -14.11
N VAL A 122 0.24 -4.24 -13.61
CA VAL A 122 -0.73 -3.86 -12.56
C VAL A 122 -2.00 -3.25 -13.16
N ASP A 123 -2.22 -3.45 -14.47
CA ASP A 123 -3.37 -2.89 -15.18
C ASP A 123 -4.72 -3.33 -14.60
N GLN A 124 -4.75 -4.43 -13.83
CA GLN A 124 -5.94 -4.95 -13.14
C GLN A 124 -6.12 -4.43 -11.70
N LEU A 125 -5.06 -3.91 -11.05
CA LEU A 125 -5.10 -3.49 -9.64
C LEU A 125 -5.06 -1.96 -9.47
N VAL A 126 -4.68 -1.22 -10.52
CA VAL A 126 -4.68 0.24 -10.55
C VAL A 126 -6.05 0.72 -11.05
N GLU A 127 -7.00 0.91 -10.14
CA GLU A 127 -8.13 1.80 -10.45
C GLU A 127 -7.54 3.16 -10.82
N LYS A 128 -7.78 3.61 -12.06
CA LYS A 128 -7.41 4.97 -12.46
C LYS A 128 -8.15 5.93 -11.53
N PRO A 129 -7.45 6.87 -10.89
CA PRO A 129 -8.14 7.87 -10.10
C PRO A 129 -9.15 8.58 -10.99
N LYS A 130 -10.33 8.83 -10.45
CA LYS A 130 -11.40 9.49 -11.17
C LYS A 130 -11.05 10.96 -11.38
N GLU A 131 -10.32 11.26 -12.44
CA GLU A 131 -10.04 12.63 -12.84
C GLU A 131 -11.36 13.28 -13.26
N MET A 132 -11.72 14.39 -12.63
CA MET A 132 -12.83 15.20 -13.12
C MET A 132 -12.36 15.96 -14.37
N PRO A 133 -13.09 15.84 -15.48
CA PRO A 133 -12.76 16.63 -16.66
C PRO A 133 -12.90 18.13 -16.38
N PRO A 134 -12.07 19.00 -17.01
CA PRO A 134 -11.99 20.43 -16.70
C PRO A 134 -13.33 21.17 -16.73
N TRP A 135 -14.23 20.82 -17.66
CA TRP A 135 -15.54 21.44 -17.79
C TRP A 135 -16.49 21.08 -16.64
N GLN A 136 -16.39 19.89 -16.06
CA GLN A 136 -17.13 19.53 -14.84
C GLN A 136 -16.62 20.31 -13.62
N MET A 137 -15.31 20.55 -13.54
CA MET A 137 -14.72 21.38 -12.47
C MET A 137 -15.19 22.83 -12.58
N VAL A 138 -15.15 23.40 -13.79
CA VAL A 138 -15.68 24.75 -14.06
C VAL A 138 -17.17 24.81 -13.73
N GLY A 139 -17.97 23.84 -14.17
CA GLY A 139 -19.39 23.78 -13.86
C GLY A 139 -19.66 23.70 -12.35
N LEU A 140 -18.89 22.92 -11.61
CA LEU A 140 -19.06 22.77 -10.15
C LEU A 140 -18.61 24.02 -9.38
N LEU A 141 -17.57 24.71 -9.84
CA LEU A 141 -17.15 26.02 -9.33
C LEU A 141 -18.20 27.10 -9.60
N CYS A 142 -18.79 27.11 -10.79
CA CYS A 142 -19.88 28.03 -11.12
C CYS A 142 -21.10 27.77 -10.22
N VAL A 143 -21.47 26.52 -9.97
CA VAL A 143 -22.55 26.19 -9.02
C VAL A 143 -22.19 26.63 -7.59
N ALA A 144 -20.95 26.48 -7.17
CA ALA A 144 -20.50 26.91 -5.84
C ALA A 144 -20.55 28.43 -5.64
N LEU A 145 -20.29 29.20 -6.70
CA LEU A 145 -20.21 30.68 -6.64
C LEU A 145 -21.54 31.39 -6.93
N PHE A 146 -22.36 30.85 -7.83
CA PHE A 146 -23.54 31.56 -8.36
C PHE A 146 -24.89 31.04 -7.85
N VAL A 147 -24.93 29.92 -7.11
CA VAL A 147 -26.19 29.36 -6.56
C VAL A 147 -26.20 29.51 -5.04
N PRO A 148 -27.24 30.12 -4.44
CA PRO A 148 -27.42 30.13 -2.98
C PRO A 148 -27.48 28.69 -2.46
N PHE A 149 -26.67 28.34 -1.45
CA PHE A 149 -26.42 26.97 -0.96
C PHE A 149 -25.70 26.01 -1.93
N GLY A 150 -25.31 26.48 -3.13
CA GLY A 150 -24.55 25.69 -4.11
C GLY A 150 -23.19 25.25 -3.60
N SER A 151 -22.55 26.05 -2.73
CA SER A 151 -21.27 25.73 -2.09
C SER A 151 -21.31 24.47 -1.22
N VAL A 152 -22.44 24.21 -0.52
CA VAL A 152 -22.62 23.02 0.33
C VAL A 152 -22.72 21.74 -0.52
N LEU A 153 -23.48 21.80 -1.62
CA LEU A 153 -23.65 20.67 -2.54
C LEU A 153 -22.37 20.40 -3.36
N ALA A 154 -21.71 21.46 -3.86
CA ALA A 154 -20.45 21.37 -4.58
C ALA A 154 -19.32 20.86 -3.67
N GLY A 155 -19.27 21.32 -2.43
CA GLY A 155 -18.31 20.89 -1.41
C GLY A 155 -18.36 19.39 -1.17
N GLY A 156 -19.54 18.80 -1.00
CA GLY A 156 -19.70 17.35 -0.79
C GLY A 156 -19.14 16.50 -1.94
N LYS A 157 -19.39 16.88 -3.20
CA LYS A 157 -18.86 16.15 -4.37
C LYS A 157 -17.36 16.34 -4.55
N LEU A 158 -16.84 17.55 -4.35
CA LEU A 158 -15.40 17.81 -4.42
C LEU A 158 -14.64 17.02 -3.36
N MET A 159 -15.15 17.03 -2.12
CA MET A 159 -14.57 16.28 -1.00
C MET A 159 -14.58 14.78 -1.28
N LYS A 160 -15.72 14.21 -1.71
CA LYS A 160 -15.81 12.79 -2.04
C LYS A 160 -14.80 12.40 -3.13
N ASN A 161 -14.72 13.16 -4.21
CA ASN A 161 -13.77 12.85 -5.29
C ASN A 161 -12.31 13.00 -4.86
N TRP A 162 -12.01 13.98 -4.00
CA TRP A 162 -10.67 14.14 -3.43
C TRP A 162 -10.29 12.95 -2.55
N PHE A 163 -11.20 12.48 -1.70
CA PHE A 163 -11.01 11.27 -0.88
C PHE A 163 -10.89 10.00 -1.71
N ASP A 164 -11.72 9.84 -2.75
CA ASP A 164 -11.66 8.68 -3.66
C ASP A 164 -10.32 8.64 -4.40
N ASN A 165 -9.83 9.80 -4.86
CA ASN A 165 -8.52 9.92 -5.51
C ASN A 165 -7.36 9.65 -4.53
N GLU A 166 -7.39 10.25 -3.34
CA GLU A 166 -6.37 10.00 -2.32
C GLU A 166 -6.31 8.50 -1.93
N THR A 167 -7.47 7.85 -1.83
CA THR A 167 -7.57 6.42 -1.56
C THR A 167 -7.00 5.58 -2.72
N ALA A 168 -7.28 5.94 -3.97
CA ALA A 168 -6.73 5.25 -5.14
C ALA A 168 -5.19 5.39 -5.21
N VAL A 169 -4.67 6.60 -5.04
CA VAL A 169 -3.21 6.87 -5.01
C VAL A 169 -2.56 6.09 -3.88
N LYS A 170 -3.19 6.07 -2.70
CA LYS A 170 -2.70 5.30 -1.54
C LYS A 170 -2.59 3.81 -1.84
N LYS A 171 -3.61 3.22 -2.48
CA LYS A 171 -3.59 1.81 -2.93
C LYS A 171 -2.46 1.56 -3.91
N GLN A 172 -2.29 2.43 -4.91
CA GLN A 172 -1.21 2.32 -5.90
C GLN A 172 0.18 2.38 -5.24
N GLN A 173 0.36 3.30 -4.28
CA GLN A 173 1.60 3.41 -3.49
C GLN A 173 1.89 2.12 -2.69
N TYR A 174 0.87 1.54 -2.05
CA TYR A 174 1.03 0.26 -1.37
C TYR A 174 1.46 -0.84 -2.33
N ILE A 175 0.76 -1.01 -3.45
CA ILE A 175 1.10 -2.02 -4.46
C ILE A 175 2.54 -1.84 -4.92
N TYR A 176 2.93 -0.62 -5.29
CA TYR A 176 4.30 -0.31 -5.69
C TYR A 176 5.32 -0.73 -4.62
N GLY A 177 5.13 -0.27 -3.39
CA GLY A 177 6.06 -0.55 -2.30
C GLY A 177 6.17 -2.03 -1.98
N LEU A 178 5.04 -2.73 -2.04
CA LEU A 178 4.97 -4.14 -1.78
C LEU A 178 5.67 -4.94 -2.86
N ILE A 179 5.30 -4.77 -4.13
CA ILE A 179 5.98 -5.55 -5.17
C ILE A 179 7.48 -5.23 -5.21
N HIS A 180 7.87 -3.97 -4.94
CA HIS A 180 9.27 -3.59 -4.82
C HIS A 180 9.98 -4.31 -3.65
N LEU A 181 9.39 -4.30 -2.44
CA LEU A 181 9.88 -5.06 -1.29
C LEU A 181 10.01 -6.56 -1.64
N TYR A 182 8.98 -7.13 -2.26
CA TYR A 182 8.92 -8.55 -2.62
C TYR A 182 10.02 -8.97 -3.60
N ARG A 183 10.33 -8.13 -4.59
CA ARG A 183 11.33 -8.44 -5.62
C ARG A 183 12.76 -8.23 -5.17
N HIS A 184 13.00 -7.20 -4.35
CA HIS A 184 14.36 -6.75 -4.04
C HIS A 184 14.83 -7.09 -2.63
N TYR A 185 13.93 -7.18 -1.66
CA TYR A 185 14.30 -7.19 -0.24
C TYR A 185 13.61 -8.28 0.61
N LEU A 186 12.68 -9.04 0.04
CA LEU A 186 12.02 -10.14 0.76
C LEU A 186 13.00 -11.19 1.26
N GLY A 187 13.98 -11.57 0.44
CA GLY A 187 15.00 -12.55 0.81
C GLY A 187 15.82 -12.09 2.02
N GLU A 188 16.25 -10.82 2.01
CA GLU A 188 16.97 -10.19 3.13
C GLU A 188 16.08 -10.13 4.38
N PHE A 189 14.83 -9.71 4.25
CA PHE A 189 13.89 -9.61 5.37
C PHE A 189 13.57 -10.97 6.02
N MET A 190 13.36 -12.01 5.20
CA MET A 190 13.10 -13.37 5.69
C MET A 190 14.35 -14.02 6.31
N GLY A 191 15.54 -13.42 6.14
CA GLY A 191 16.81 -14.01 6.54
C GLY A 191 17.20 -15.21 5.67
N ASN A 192 16.66 -15.28 4.46
CA ASN A 192 16.99 -16.27 3.43
C ASN A 192 18.05 -15.73 2.46
N SER A 193 18.91 -14.82 2.93
CA SER A 193 20.15 -14.47 2.23
C SER A 193 21.12 -15.66 2.31
N GLY A 194 20.76 -16.77 1.67
CA GLY A 194 21.69 -17.81 1.29
C GLY A 194 22.37 -17.36 0.00
N THR A 195 23.69 -17.15 0.12
CA THR A 195 24.74 -17.52 -0.85
C THR A 195 24.49 -17.26 -2.33
#